data_AF-A2Q2S8-F1
#
_entry.id   AF-A2Q2S8-F1
#
_cell.length_a   1.000
_cell.length_b   1.000
_cell.length_c   1.000
_cell.angle_alpha   90.00
_cell.angle_beta   90.00
_cell.angle_gamma   90.00
#
_symmetry.space_group_name_H-M   'P 1'
#
loop_
_entity.id
_entity.type
_entity.pdbx_description
1 polymer ?
#
loop_
_entity_poly.entity_id
_entity_poly.type
_entity_poly.pdbx_seq_one_letter_code
_entity_poly.pdbx_strand_id
1 'polypeptide(L)'
;MKVNILRILFIFAFYLFVLLLQIVLTWDAQDETCGICRMAFDGCCPDCKLPGDDCPLIWGACNHAFHLHCILKWVNSQTSQAHCPMCRREWQFKG
;
A
#
# COMPACT_ATOMS: atom_id res chain seq x y z
N MET A 1 23.66 -44.59 -10.44
CA MET A 1 23.17 -43.46 -11.26
C MET A 1 21.67 -43.16 -11.10
N LYS A 2 20.75 -44.14 -11.06
CA LYS A 2 19.29 -43.92 -10.93
C LYS A 2 18.83 -43.23 -9.63
N VAL A 3 19.51 -43.47 -8.52
CA VAL A 3 19.19 -42.89 -7.18
C VAL A 3 19.43 -41.37 -7.10
N ASN A 4 20.37 -40.84 -7.87
CA ASN A 4 20.67 -39.40 -7.88
C ASN A 4 19.66 -38.62 -8.71
N ILE A 5 19.15 -39.21 -9.80
CA ILE A 5 18.05 -38.63 -10.59
C ILE A 5 16.79 -38.47 -9.75
N LEU A 6 16.44 -39.51 -8.96
CA LEU A 6 15.26 -39.44 -8.12
C LEU A 6 15.38 -38.31 -7.09
N ARG A 7 16.54 -38.15 -6.45
CA ARG A 7 16.81 -37.03 -5.52
C ARG A 7 16.73 -35.67 -6.19
N ILE A 8 17.28 -35.52 -7.40
CA ILE A 8 17.23 -34.26 -8.16
C ILE A 8 15.78 -33.92 -8.53
N LEU A 9 14.98 -34.92 -8.95
CA LEU A 9 13.57 -34.71 -9.27
C LEU A 9 12.76 -34.29 -8.04
N PHE A 10 13.03 -34.89 -6.87
CA PHE A 10 12.41 -34.46 -5.61
C PHE A 10 12.80 -33.04 -5.21
N ILE A 11 14.08 -32.68 -5.36
CA ILE A 11 14.57 -31.33 -5.09
C ILE A 11 13.89 -30.35 -6.06
N PHE A 12 13.84 -30.66 -7.35
CA PHE A 12 13.22 -29.80 -8.35
C PHE A 12 11.71 -29.63 -8.11
N ALA A 13 11.01 -30.71 -7.76
CA ALA A 13 9.59 -30.66 -7.41
C ALA A 13 9.34 -29.84 -6.13
N PHE A 14 10.22 -29.96 -5.13
CA PHE A 14 10.16 -29.16 -3.90
C PHE A 14 10.41 -27.68 -4.19
N TYR A 15 11.43 -27.34 -4.99
CA TYR A 15 11.68 -25.97 -5.41
C TYR A 15 10.52 -25.40 -6.23
N LEU A 16 9.94 -26.18 -7.15
CA LEU A 16 8.78 -25.76 -7.94
C LEU A 16 7.55 -25.52 -7.04
N PHE A 17 7.31 -26.39 -6.05
CA PHE A 17 6.24 -26.23 -5.07
C PHE A 17 6.44 -24.98 -4.21
N VAL A 18 7.66 -24.73 -3.73
CA VAL A 18 8.02 -23.51 -2.99
C VAL A 18 7.83 -22.28 -3.88
N LEU A 19 8.25 -22.32 -5.15
CA LEU A 19 8.07 -21.22 -6.10
C LEU A 19 6.59 -20.91 -6.34
N LEU A 20 5.76 -21.96 -6.51
CA LEU A 20 4.31 -21.83 -6.68
C LEU A 20 3.63 -21.29 -5.40
N LEU A 21 4.10 -21.67 -4.22
CA LEU A 21 3.60 -21.19 -2.94
C LEU A 21 3.93 -19.70 -2.70
N GLN A 22 5.13 -19.26 -3.10
CA GLN A 22 5.51 -17.84 -3.07
C GLN A 22 4.60 -17.01 -3.99
N ILE A 23 4.23 -17.53 -5.17
CA ILE A 23 3.31 -16.83 -6.07
C ILE A 23 1.93 -16.67 -5.41
N VAL A 24 1.41 -17.67 -4.68
CA VAL A 24 0.09 -17.62 -4.02
C VAL A 24 0.06 -16.74 -2.76
N LEU A 25 1.21 -16.40 -2.17
CA LEU A 25 1.27 -15.62 -0.92
C LEU A 25 1.44 -14.10 -1.13
N THR A 26 1.81 -13.64 -2.34
CA THR A 26 2.11 -12.21 -2.58
C THR A 26 0.92 -11.40 -3.12
N TRP A 27 -0.30 -11.95 -3.12
CA TRP A 27 -1.54 -11.20 -3.44
C TRP A 27 -2.09 -10.50 -2.21
N ASP A 28 -1.25 -10.18 -1.22
CA ASP A 28 -1.64 -9.19 -0.22
C ASP A 28 -1.71 -7.86 -0.96
N ALA A 29 -2.93 -7.53 -1.37
CA ALA A 29 -3.34 -6.21 -1.80
C ALA A 29 -3.07 -5.25 -0.65
N GLN A 30 -1.81 -4.87 -0.49
CA GLN A 30 -1.44 -3.66 0.21
C GLN A 30 -2.31 -2.60 -0.44
N ASP A 31 -3.19 -1.99 0.35
CA ASP A 31 -4.20 -1.07 -0.13
C ASP A 31 -3.48 0.12 -0.76
N GLU A 32 -3.16 0.01 -2.06
CA GLU A 32 -2.49 1.02 -2.89
C GLU A 32 -3.44 2.20 -3.14
N THR A 33 -4.48 2.37 -2.31
CA THR A 33 -5.51 3.38 -2.46
C THR A 33 -5.58 4.31 -1.27
N CYS A 34 -5.85 5.58 -1.55
CA CYS A 34 -6.04 6.58 -0.53
C CYS A 34 -7.39 6.39 0.16
N GLY A 35 -7.39 6.15 1.47
CA GLY A 35 -8.63 5.94 2.25
C GLY A 35 -9.62 7.12 2.29
N ILE A 36 -9.28 8.28 1.71
CA ILE A 36 -10.15 9.46 1.61
C ILE A 36 -10.81 9.56 0.23
N CYS A 37 -10.02 9.53 -0.85
CA CYS A 37 -10.54 9.66 -2.23
C CYS A 37 -10.78 8.31 -2.94
N ARG A 38 -10.33 7.20 -2.35
CA ARG A 38 -10.39 5.83 -2.90
C ARG A 38 -9.73 5.67 -4.28
N MET A 39 -8.87 6.62 -4.64
CA MET A 39 -8.02 6.53 -5.84
C MET A 39 -6.71 5.88 -5.47
N ALA A 40 -6.09 5.22 -6.44
CA ALA A 40 -4.77 4.63 -6.27
C ALA A 40 -3.69 5.71 -6.03
N PHE A 41 -2.64 5.36 -5.29
CA PHE A 41 -1.55 6.27 -4.91
C PHE A 41 -0.66 6.71 -6.07
N ASP A 42 -0.64 5.92 -7.15
CA ASP A 42 -0.02 6.25 -8.43
C ASP A 42 -0.90 7.19 -9.30
N GLY A 43 -2.16 7.38 -8.90
CA GLY A 43 -3.13 8.19 -9.58
C GLY A 43 -3.24 9.63 -9.04
N CYS A 44 -4.10 10.40 -9.70
CA CYS A 44 -4.43 11.75 -9.25
C CYS A 44 -5.65 11.75 -8.32
N CYS A 45 -5.69 12.71 -7.40
CA CYS A 45 -6.90 12.97 -6.62
C CYS A 45 -8.04 13.45 -7.54
N PRO A 46 -9.33 13.27 -7.19
CA PRO A 46 -10.44 13.71 -8.04
C PRO A 46 -10.50 15.23 -8.23
N ASP A 47 -9.87 16.00 -7.33
CA ASP A 47 -9.74 17.46 -7.42
C ASP A 47 -8.52 17.88 -8.30
N CYS A 48 -7.67 16.92 -8.69
CA CYS A 48 -6.42 17.15 -9.41
C CYS A 48 -6.60 16.77 -10.90
N LYS A 49 -6.32 17.71 -11.81
CA LYS A 49 -6.72 17.61 -13.23
C LYS A 49 -5.66 16.99 -14.17
N LEU A 50 -4.39 16.94 -13.74
CA LEU A 50 -3.28 16.36 -14.49
C LEU A 50 -2.38 15.56 -13.53
N PRO A 51 -1.96 14.33 -13.88
CA PRO A 51 -0.96 13.60 -13.11
C PRO A 51 0.41 14.26 -13.30
N GLY A 52 0.81 15.09 -12.35
CA GLY A 52 2.11 15.77 -12.35
C GLY A 52 2.19 16.77 -11.20
N ASP A 53 3.16 16.58 -10.30
CA ASP A 53 3.61 17.41 -9.17
C ASP A 53 2.61 17.95 -8.13
N ASP A 54 1.31 18.00 -8.40
CA ASP A 54 0.36 18.72 -7.54
C ASP A 54 -0.16 17.90 -6.34
N CYS A 55 0.14 16.60 -6.24
CA CYS A 55 -0.41 15.75 -5.17
C CYS A 55 0.56 14.68 -4.67
N PRO A 56 1.62 15.05 -3.91
CA PRO A 56 2.53 14.08 -3.35
C PRO A 56 1.85 13.20 -2.31
N LEU A 57 2.36 11.98 -2.16
CA LEU A 57 1.95 11.06 -1.12
C LEU A 57 2.60 11.46 0.20
N ILE A 58 1.81 11.55 1.27
CA ILE A 58 2.31 11.84 2.61
C ILE A 58 1.88 10.80 3.62
N TRP A 59 2.80 10.52 4.54
CA TRP A 59 2.64 9.52 5.57
C TRP A 59 2.37 10.18 6.91
N GLY A 60 1.38 9.67 7.64
CA GLY A 60 1.19 10.03 9.04
C GLY A 60 2.13 9.26 9.96
N ALA A 61 2.37 9.78 11.16
CA ALA A 61 3.04 9.05 12.24
C ALA A 61 2.33 7.72 12.60
N CYS A 62 1.04 7.63 12.26
CA CYS A 62 0.23 6.41 12.38
C CYS A 62 0.52 5.35 11.29
N ASN A 63 1.49 5.59 10.39
CA ASN A 63 1.89 4.75 9.26
C ASN A 63 0.78 4.54 8.21
N HIS A 64 -0.16 5.48 8.10
CA HIS A 64 -1.13 5.54 7.00
C HIS A 64 -0.70 6.60 5.98
N ALA A 65 -0.79 6.25 4.70
CA ALA A 65 -0.52 7.14 3.59
C ALA A 65 -1.81 7.75 3.03
N PHE A 66 -1.75 9.04 2.68
CA PHE A 66 -2.81 9.72 1.96
C PHE A 66 -2.21 10.70 0.95
N HIS A 67 -3.01 11.06 -0.05
CA HIS A 67 -2.73 12.19 -0.91
C HIS A 67 -2.71 13.50 -0.10
N LEU A 68 -1.74 14.36 -0.37
CA LEU A 68 -1.59 15.65 0.31
C LEU A 68 -2.88 16.47 0.31
N HIS A 69 -3.52 16.67 -0.85
CA HIS A 69 -4.78 17.42 -0.93
C HIS A 69 -5.93 16.77 -0.16
N CYS A 70 -6.01 15.44 -0.16
CA CYS A 70 -7.08 14.74 0.53
C CYS A 70 -6.98 14.91 2.05
N ILE A 71 -5.78 14.75 2.62
CA ILE A 71 -5.60 14.90 4.05
C ILE A 71 -5.62 16.37 4.49
N LEU A 72 -5.11 17.31 3.69
CA LEU A 72 -5.26 18.74 3.98
C LEU A 72 -6.73 19.15 4.01
N LYS A 73 -7.54 18.72 3.03
CA LYS A 73 -8.99 18.96 3.00
C LYS A 73 -9.67 18.36 4.23
N TRP A 74 -9.27 17.16 4.63
CA TRP A 74 -9.80 16.47 5.82
C TRP A 74 -9.46 17.20 7.12
N VAL A 75 -8.20 17.60 7.29
CA VAL A 75 -7.70 18.35 8.46
C VAL A 75 -8.38 19.70 8.54
N ASN A 76 -8.46 20.45 7.43
CA ASN A 76 -9.12 21.76 7.37
C ASN A 76 -10.63 21.70 7.59
N SER A 77 -11.26 20.56 7.30
CA SER A 77 -12.68 20.33 7.58
C SER A 77 -12.98 20.08 9.07
N GLN A 78 -11.97 19.77 9.89
CA GLN A 78 -12.13 19.55 11.33
C GLN A 78 -11.72 20.80 12.10
N THR A 79 -12.63 21.29 12.96
CA THR A 79 -12.48 22.58 13.66
C THR A 79 -11.74 22.47 15.00
N SER A 80 -11.73 21.28 15.61
CA SER A 80 -11.24 21.07 16.98
C SER A 80 -9.95 20.26 17.02
N GLN A 81 -9.93 19.06 16.45
CA GLN A 81 -8.76 18.18 16.34
C GLN A 81 -8.88 17.33 15.08
N ALA A 82 -7.83 17.28 14.28
CA ALA A 82 -7.81 16.44 13.10
C ALA A 82 -7.35 15.03 13.45
N HIS A 83 -8.20 14.04 13.16
CA HIS A 83 -7.89 12.63 13.39
C HIS A 83 -7.58 11.91 12.07
N CYS A 84 -6.75 10.87 12.12
CA CYS A 84 -6.53 10.00 10.99
C CYS A 84 -7.84 9.29 10.58
N PRO A 85 -8.25 9.32 9.30
CA PRO A 85 -9.48 8.67 8.83
C PRO A 85 -9.54 7.16 9.09
N MET A 86 -8.37 6.50 9.07
CA MET A 86 -8.26 5.04 9.17
C MET A 86 -8.19 4.56 10.63
N CYS A 87 -7.43 5.24 11.48
CA CYS A 87 -7.18 4.78 12.86
C CYS A 87 -7.70 5.69 13.96
N ARG A 88 -8.32 6.83 13.63
CA ARG A 88 -8.88 7.82 14.57
C ARG A 88 -7.89 8.42 15.59
N ARG A 89 -6.60 8.07 15.50
CA ARG A 89 -5.53 8.74 16.26
C ARG A 89 -5.36 10.18 15.79
N GLU A 90 -4.84 11.05 16.64
CA GLU A 90 -4.47 12.42 16.25
C GLU A 90 -3.54 12.39 15.02
N TRP A 91 -3.86 13.21 14.01
CA TRP A 91 -3.06 13.28 12.79
C TRP A 91 -1.77 14.06 13.04
N GLN A 92 -0.64 13.42 12.81
CA GLN A 92 0.68 14.04 12.84
C GLN A 92 1.45 13.62 11.58
N PHE A 93 2.08 14.58 10.91
CA PHE A 93 2.91 14.30 9.74
C PHE A 93 4.17 13.54 10.16
N LYS A 94 4.54 12.52 9.38
CA LYS A 94 5.83 11.85 9.53
C LYS A 94 6.88 12.76 8.92
N GLY A 95 7.67 13.42 9.76
CA GLY A 95 8.79 14.29 9.37
C GLY A 95 9.93 13.53 8.72
#